data_AF-A0A8G2HZG1-F1
#
_entry.id   AF-A0A8G2HZG1-F1
#
_cell.length_a   1.000
_cell.length_b   1.000
_cell.length_c   1.000
_cell.angle_alpha   90.00
_cell.angle_beta   90.00
_cell.angle_gamma   90.00
#
_symmetry.space_group_name_H-M   'P 1'
#
loop_
_entity.id
_entity.type
_entity.pdbx_description
1 polymer ?
#
loop_
_entity_poly.entity_id
_entity_poly.type
_entity_poly.pdbx_seq_one_letter_code
_entity_poly.pdbx_strand_id
1 'polypeptide(L)'
;MKKTLTLNSLKRNEEFLKFYEKFLFEELDLGEQKKILSLIVLFLNAKEENVNKFSYRMLLIYSIKTKNFNPLYEISVNKGLYPITKKIFDIKNGYENIYTEINDIEIKNHFEIDNIIRTHQQKQLFDEISEKHSYPHIESYINSHIIVAPTSYGKTELMIKIISNLKKMRTYVY
;
A
#
# COMPACT_ATOMS: atom_id res chain seq x y z
N MET A 1 -21.01 17.26 -20.46
CA MET A 1 -20.42 16.29 -19.52
C MET A 1 -18.90 16.27 -19.69
N LYS A 2 -18.12 16.51 -18.63
CA LYS A 2 -16.67 16.30 -18.66
C LYS A 2 -16.41 14.80 -18.84
N LYS A 3 -15.70 14.40 -19.90
CA LYS A 3 -15.41 12.99 -20.20
C LYS A 3 -14.43 12.48 -19.14
N THR A 4 -14.85 11.55 -18.29
CA THR A 4 -13.99 10.96 -17.25
C THR A 4 -12.97 10.03 -17.89
N LEU A 5 -11.71 10.14 -17.49
CA LEU A 5 -10.66 9.21 -17.90
C LEU A 5 -10.96 7.82 -17.31
N THR A 6 -11.03 6.81 -18.18
CA THR A 6 -11.30 5.41 -17.84
C THR A 6 -10.32 4.48 -18.55
N LEU A 7 -10.13 3.26 -18.06
CA LEU A 7 -9.34 2.25 -18.78
C LEU A 7 -9.86 1.98 -20.19
N ASN A 8 -11.19 1.99 -20.39
CA ASN A 8 -11.78 1.86 -21.72
C ASN A 8 -11.42 3.01 -22.66
N SER A 9 -11.33 4.24 -22.15
CA SER A 9 -10.87 5.37 -22.96
C SER A 9 -9.39 5.28 -23.32
N LEU A 10 -8.54 4.79 -22.41
CA LEU A 10 -7.12 4.55 -22.68
C LEU A 10 -6.94 3.43 -23.72
N LYS A 11 -7.70 2.34 -23.61
CA LYS A 11 -7.68 1.24 -24.57
C LYS A 11 -8.08 1.66 -25.99
N ARG A 12 -8.90 2.71 -26.14
CA ARG A 12 -9.31 3.24 -27.45
C ARG A 12 -8.31 4.23 -28.04
N ASN A 13 -7.27 4.61 -27.30
CA ASN A 13 -6.24 5.51 -27.77
C ASN A 13 -5.06 4.70 -28.32
N GLU A 14 -4.94 4.62 -29.64
CA GLU A 14 -3.90 3.85 -30.32
C GLU A 14 -2.49 4.36 -30.06
N GLU A 15 -2.31 5.69 -29.93
CA GLU A 15 -0.99 6.28 -29.63
C GLU A 15 -0.53 5.86 -28.23
N PHE A 16 -1.45 5.92 -27.26
CA PHE A 16 -1.17 5.44 -25.90
C PHE A 16 -0.85 3.95 -25.89
N LEU A 17 -1.62 3.11 -26.60
CA LEU A 17 -1.38 1.67 -26.63
C LEU A 17 -0.01 1.33 -27.22
N LYS A 18 0.36 1.94 -28.35
CA LYS A 18 1.69 1.76 -28.97
C LYS A 18 2.80 2.17 -28.00
N PHE A 19 2.65 3.32 -27.35
CA PHE A 19 3.62 3.79 -26.37
C PHE A 19 3.69 2.89 -25.12
N TYR A 20 2.54 2.39 -24.65
CA TYR A 20 2.47 1.49 -23.51
C TYR A 20 3.10 0.13 -23.83
N GLU A 21 2.88 -0.41 -25.02
CA GLU A 21 3.51 -1.64 -25.50
C GLU A 21 5.04 -1.48 -25.57
N LYS A 22 5.52 -0.38 -26.16
CA LYS A 22 6.95 -0.02 -26.11
C LYS A 22 7.47 0.01 -24.67
N PHE A 23 6.76 0.70 -23.77
CA PHE A 23 7.13 0.74 -22.35
C PHE A 23 7.20 -0.64 -21.70
N LEU A 24 6.39 -1.61 -22.10
CA LEU A 24 6.43 -2.96 -21.56
C LEU A 24 7.67 -3.73 -22.05
N PHE A 25 8.00 -3.66 -23.33
CA PHE A 25 8.94 -4.60 -23.95
C PHE A 25 10.31 -4.01 -24.30
N GLU A 26 10.41 -2.70 -24.50
CA GLU A 26 11.64 -2.04 -24.95
C GLU A 26 12.30 -1.23 -23.84
N GLU A 27 13.57 -0.86 -24.03
CA GLU A 27 14.24 0.14 -23.20
C GLU A 27 13.74 1.54 -23.57
N LEU A 28 13.60 2.39 -22.55
CA LEU A 28 13.10 3.76 -22.72
C LEU A 28 14.23 4.76 -22.61
N ASP A 29 14.29 5.69 -23.57
CA ASP A 29 15.17 6.85 -23.44
C ASP A 29 14.70 7.80 -22.32
N LEU A 30 15.54 8.78 -21.97
CA LEU A 30 15.24 9.73 -20.88
C LEU A 30 13.96 10.55 -21.12
N GLY A 31 13.64 10.90 -22.36
CA GLY A 31 12.42 11.60 -22.72
C GLY A 31 11.19 10.73 -22.53
N GLU A 32 11.27 9.46 -22.93
CA GLU A 32 10.20 8.47 -22.78
C GLU A 32 9.97 8.10 -21.32
N GLN A 33 11.04 7.96 -20.53
CA GLN A 33 10.94 7.76 -19.08
C GLN A 33 10.20 8.93 -18.41
N LYS A 34 10.53 10.18 -18.78
CA LYS A 34 9.79 11.37 -18.30
C LYS A 34 8.32 11.30 -18.71
N LYS A 35 8.03 10.93 -19.96
CA LYS A 35 6.65 10.80 -20.46
C LYS A 35 5.86 9.75 -19.67
N ILE A 36 6.45 8.58 -19.37
CA ILE A 36 5.84 7.55 -18.54
C ILE A 36 5.58 8.04 -17.11
N LEU A 37 6.56 8.69 -16.48
CA LEU A 37 6.38 9.24 -15.14
C LEU A 37 5.27 10.32 -15.11
N SER A 38 5.20 11.19 -16.11
CA SER A 38 4.11 12.16 -16.24
C SER A 38 2.74 11.49 -16.36
N LEU A 39 2.63 10.42 -17.17
CA LEU A 39 1.39 9.64 -17.27
C LEU A 39 1.03 8.96 -15.94
N ILE A 40 2.01 8.39 -15.24
CA ILE A 40 1.81 7.80 -13.92
C ILE A 40 1.24 8.83 -12.94
N VAL A 41 1.82 10.03 -12.85
CA VAL A 41 1.34 11.09 -11.96
C VAL A 41 -0.07 11.55 -12.34
N LEU A 42 -0.36 11.67 -13.65
CA LEU A 42 -1.69 12.03 -14.14
C LEU A 42 -2.73 10.98 -13.73
N PHE A 43 -2.41 9.69 -13.91
CA PHE A 43 -3.33 8.58 -13.65
C PHE A 43 -3.47 8.26 -12.16
N LEU A 44 -2.42 8.49 -11.36
CA LEU A 44 -2.44 8.39 -9.89
C LEU A 44 -3.45 9.37 -9.26
N ASN A 45 -3.75 10.48 -9.93
CA ASN A 45 -4.71 11.48 -9.49
C ASN A 45 -6.10 11.31 -10.16
N ALA A 46 -6.29 10.25 -10.94
CA ALA A 46 -7.57 10.01 -11.59
C ALA A 46 -8.63 9.61 -10.54
N LYS A 47 -9.85 10.15 -10.73
CA LYS A 47 -11.03 9.80 -9.89
C LYS A 47 -11.47 8.34 -10.06
N GLU A 48 -11.18 7.75 -11.21
CA GLU A 48 -11.57 6.38 -11.51
C GLU A 48 -10.52 5.42 -10.90
N GLU A 49 -10.99 4.55 -10.02
CA GLU A 49 -10.12 3.71 -9.19
C GLU A 49 -9.29 2.73 -10.02
N ASN A 50 -9.83 2.20 -11.12
CA ASN A 50 -9.08 1.27 -11.96
C ASN A 50 -7.95 1.97 -12.72
N VAL A 51 -8.13 3.22 -13.14
CA VAL A 51 -7.05 4.06 -13.67
C VAL A 51 -5.98 4.33 -12.60
N ASN A 52 -6.39 4.63 -11.36
CA ASN A 52 -5.47 4.81 -10.24
C ASN A 52 -4.64 3.54 -9.99
N LYS A 53 -5.28 2.38 -9.88
CA LYS A 53 -4.61 1.08 -9.69
C LYS A 53 -3.68 0.76 -10.87
N PHE A 54 -4.12 1.03 -12.09
CA PHE A 54 -3.30 0.85 -13.29
C PHE A 54 -2.04 1.71 -13.27
N SER A 55 -2.14 2.96 -12.82
CA SER A 55 -0.98 3.85 -12.67
C SER A 55 0.05 3.32 -11.68
N TYR A 56 -0.39 2.73 -10.56
CA TYR A 56 0.51 2.09 -9.60
C TYR A 56 1.21 0.87 -10.21
N ARG A 57 0.50 0.09 -11.03
CA ARG A 57 1.11 -1.00 -11.80
C ARG A 57 2.17 -0.49 -12.78
N MET A 58 1.89 0.62 -13.49
CA MET A 58 2.88 1.26 -14.36
C MET A 58 4.11 1.71 -13.58
N LEU A 59 3.93 2.30 -12.40
CA LEU A 59 5.01 2.73 -11.53
C LEU A 59 5.91 1.57 -11.08
N LEU A 60 5.32 0.44 -10.69
CA LEU A 60 6.07 -0.77 -10.35
C LEU A 60 6.91 -1.27 -11.53
N ILE A 61 6.31 -1.36 -12.71
CA ILE A 61 7.02 -1.81 -13.93
C ILE A 61 8.17 -0.84 -14.25
N TYR A 62 7.92 0.47 -14.19
CA TYR A 62 8.93 1.49 -14.40
C TYR A 62 10.12 1.30 -13.46
N SER A 63 9.88 1.20 -12.15
CA SER A 63 10.96 1.04 -11.16
C SER A 63 11.75 -0.24 -11.33
N ILE A 64 11.09 -1.36 -11.68
CA ILE A 64 11.78 -2.63 -11.92
C ILE A 64 12.65 -2.58 -13.18
N LYS A 65 12.13 -2.00 -14.27
CA LYS A 65 12.84 -1.89 -15.56
C LYS A 65 14.03 -0.93 -15.48
N THR A 66 13.81 0.25 -14.90
CA THR A 66 14.84 1.30 -14.84
C THR A 66 15.78 1.18 -13.64
N LYS A 67 15.47 0.30 -12.68
CA LYS A 67 16.11 0.22 -11.35
C LYS A 67 16.01 1.53 -10.55
N ASN A 68 15.21 2.49 -11.00
CA ASN A 68 14.95 3.72 -10.28
C ASN A 68 13.73 3.56 -9.37
N PHE A 69 14.00 3.34 -8.07
CA PHE A 69 12.97 3.14 -7.07
C PHE A 69 12.50 4.43 -6.37
N ASN A 70 13.09 5.60 -6.67
CA ASN A 70 12.75 6.85 -5.98
C ASN A 70 11.27 7.21 -6.18
N PRO A 71 10.70 7.16 -7.41
CA PRO A 71 9.29 7.48 -7.60
C PRO A 71 8.36 6.50 -6.87
N LEU A 72 8.72 5.21 -6.85
CA LEU A 72 7.94 4.19 -6.14
C LEU A 72 8.01 4.38 -4.62
N TYR A 73 9.18 4.75 -4.08
CA TYR A 73 9.36 5.06 -2.67
C TYR A 73 8.45 6.20 -2.23
N GLU A 74 8.53 7.34 -2.91
CA GLU A 74 7.73 8.53 -2.62
C GLU A 74 6.22 8.23 -2.63
N ILE A 75 5.74 7.54 -3.67
CA ILE A 75 4.33 7.18 -3.76
C ILE A 75 3.93 6.15 -2.69
N SER A 76 4.81 5.20 -2.34
CA SER A 76 4.52 4.16 -1.34
C SER A 76 4.42 4.75 0.07
N VAL A 77 5.31 5.68 0.44
CA VAL A 77 5.22 6.43 1.71
C VAL A 77 3.87 7.13 1.79
N ASN A 78 3.52 7.93 0.78
CA ASN A 78 2.32 8.75 0.78
C ASN A 78 1.02 7.94 0.73
N LYS A 79 1.03 6.74 0.13
CA LYS A 79 -0.11 5.81 0.13
C LYS A 79 -0.19 4.93 1.38
N GLY A 80 0.75 5.04 2.32
CA GLY A 80 0.79 4.18 3.50
C GLY A 80 1.13 2.72 3.21
N LEU A 81 1.85 2.46 2.11
CA LEU A 81 2.32 1.13 1.69
C LEU A 81 3.68 0.82 2.32
N TYR A 82 3.76 0.98 3.65
CA TYR A 82 5.02 0.95 4.40
C TYR A 82 5.88 -0.32 4.25
N PRO A 83 5.31 -1.54 4.08
CA PRO A 83 6.15 -2.71 3.79
C PRO A 83 6.96 -2.55 2.51
N ILE A 84 6.38 -1.92 1.49
CA ILE A 84 7.07 -1.64 0.21
C ILE A 84 8.11 -0.53 0.42
N THR A 85 7.73 0.53 1.13
CA THR A 85 8.65 1.62 1.50
C THR A 85 9.90 1.09 2.20
N LYS A 86 9.72 0.26 3.23
CA LYS A 86 10.82 -0.35 3.97
C LYS A 86 11.68 -1.22 3.06
N LYS A 87 11.05 -2.04 2.23
CA LYS A 87 11.79 -2.91 1.31
C LYS A 87 12.69 -2.11 0.37
N ILE A 88 12.21 -0.98 -0.14
CA ILE A 88 13.00 -0.09 -1.01
C ILE A 88 14.12 0.58 -0.22
N PHE A 89 13.84 1.05 1.00
CA PHE A 89 14.86 1.61 1.89
C PHE A 89 16.02 0.62 2.10
N ASP A 90 15.70 -0.64 2.38
CA ASP A 90 16.69 -1.69 2.60
C ASP A 90 17.47 -2.03 1.31
N ILE A 91 16.81 -2.08 0.14
CA ILE A 91 17.47 -2.33 -1.16
C ILE A 91 18.52 -1.26 -1.47
N LYS A 92 18.27 -0.01 -1.07
CA LYS A 92 19.19 1.11 -1.29
C LYS A 92 20.32 1.17 -0.27
N ASN A 93 20.41 0.21 0.66
CA ASN A 93 21.31 0.24 1.82
C ASN A 93 21.10 1.50 2.70
N GLY A 94 19.85 2.00 2.75
CA GLY A 94 19.47 3.16 3.52
C GLY A 94 19.86 4.51 2.93
N TYR A 95 19.46 5.55 3.65
CA TYR A 95 20.04 6.90 3.72
C TYR A 95 20.37 7.61 2.39
N GLU A 96 19.36 7.89 1.56
CA GLU A 96 19.53 8.87 0.47
C GLU A 96 19.50 10.31 1.00
N ASN A 97 18.68 10.59 2.03
CA ASN A 97 18.57 11.89 2.68
C ASN A 97 17.84 11.82 4.04
N ILE A 98 17.83 12.92 4.79
CA ILE A 98 17.18 13.03 6.11
C ILE A 98 15.68 12.69 6.09
N TYR A 99 14.96 12.96 4.99
CA TYR A 99 13.54 12.59 4.89
C TYR A 99 13.36 11.07 4.83
N THR A 100 14.26 10.35 4.17
CA THR A 100 14.22 8.88 4.17
C THR A 100 14.47 8.29 5.56
N GLU A 101 15.29 8.96 6.38
CA GLU A 101 15.52 8.58 7.79
C GLU A 101 14.30 8.78 8.65
N ILE A 102 13.74 9.99 8.60
CA ILE A 102 12.55 10.35 9.36
C ILE A 102 11.43 9.37 9.01
N ASN A 103 11.23 9.08 7.72
CA ASN A 103 10.23 8.12 7.29
C ASN A 103 10.49 6.70 7.83
N ASP A 104 11.73 6.20 7.84
CA ASP A 104 12.03 4.87 8.39
C ASP A 104 11.78 4.81 9.90
N ILE A 105 12.17 5.85 10.65
CA ILE A 105 11.92 5.96 12.09
C ILE A 105 10.41 5.99 12.37
N GLU A 106 9.66 6.82 11.66
CA GLU A 106 8.21 6.92 11.81
C GLU A 106 7.51 5.59 11.48
N ILE A 107 7.96 4.90 10.42
CA ILE A 107 7.43 3.60 10.04
C ILE A 107 7.68 2.56 11.12
N LYS A 108 8.90 2.47 11.67
CA LYS A 108 9.22 1.54 12.74
C LYS A 108 8.44 1.83 14.01
N ASN A 109 8.43 3.08 14.45
CA ASN A 109 7.80 3.47 15.71
C ASN A 109 6.29 3.28 15.71
N HIS A 110 5.63 3.52 14.56
CA HIS A 110 4.17 3.56 14.50
C HIS A 110 3.56 2.39 13.74
N PHE A 111 4.25 1.76 12.80
CA PHE A 111 3.65 0.76 11.90
C PHE A 111 4.28 -0.63 12.01
N GLU A 112 5.33 -0.78 12.82
CA GLU A 112 5.88 -2.09 13.19
C GLU A 112 5.25 -2.58 14.51
N ILE A 113 4.56 -3.72 14.45
CA ILE A 113 4.04 -4.40 15.64
C ILE A 113 4.40 -5.87 15.52
N ASP A 114 4.98 -6.44 16.57
CA ASP A 114 5.45 -7.83 16.59
C ASP A 114 6.47 -8.14 15.47
N ASN A 115 7.38 -7.19 15.19
CA ASN A 115 8.37 -7.22 14.09
C ASN A 115 7.77 -7.32 12.67
N ILE A 116 6.50 -6.94 12.52
CA ILE A 116 5.79 -6.91 11.25
C ILE A 116 5.41 -5.47 10.95
N ILE A 117 5.99 -4.93 9.87
CA ILE A 117 5.57 -3.64 9.33
C ILE A 117 4.25 -3.82 8.61
N ARG A 118 3.25 -3.03 8.99
CA ARG A 118 1.90 -3.05 8.41
C ARG A 118 1.69 -1.86 7.49
N THR A 119 0.77 -2.00 6.54
CA THR A 119 0.25 -0.84 5.81
C THR A 119 -0.58 0.03 6.74
N HIS A 120 -0.79 1.30 6.36
CA HIS A 120 -1.65 2.21 7.10
C HIS A 120 -3.05 1.62 7.35
N GLN A 121 -3.66 1.04 6.31
CA GLN A 121 -5.00 0.45 6.40
C GLN A 121 -5.04 -0.82 7.26
N GLN A 122 -3.98 -1.64 7.23
CA GLN A 122 -3.88 -2.81 8.12
C GLN A 122 -3.77 -2.36 9.57
N LYS A 123 -2.94 -1.35 9.87
CA LYS A 123 -2.83 -0.79 11.21
C LYS A 123 -4.18 -0.25 11.70
N GLN A 124 -4.86 0.58 10.90
CA GLN A 124 -6.18 1.11 11.24
C GLN A 124 -7.19 0.01 11.61
N LEU A 125 -7.25 -1.07 10.82
CA LEU A 125 -8.12 -2.20 11.12
C LEU A 125 -7.78 -2.85 12.47
N PHE A 126 -6.49 -3.05 12.75
CA PHE A 126 -6.04 -3.65 14.01
C PHE A 126 -6.30 -2.74 15.20
N ASP A 127 -6.05 -1.43 15.05
CA ASP A 127 -6.27 -0.42 16.08
C ASP A 127 -7.75 -0.32 16.41
N GLU A 128 -8.63 -0.14 15.41
CA GLU A 128 -10.08 -0.08 15.59
C GLU A 128 -10.63 -1.29 16.35
N ILE A 129 -10.10 -2.47 16.03
CA ILE A 129 -10.49 -3.72 16.67
C ILE A 129 -9.95 -3.74 18.10
N SER A 130 -8.67 -3.42 18.31
CA SER A 130 -8.06 -3.40 19.65
C SER A 130 -8.67 -2.37 20.61
N GLU A 131 -9.01 -1.17 20.12
CA GLU A 131 -9.64 -0.09 20.89
C GLU A 131 -11.07 -0.47 21.28
N LYS A 132 -11.87 -1.00 20.34
CA LYS A 132 -13.21 -1.56 20.62
C LYS A 132 -13.15 -2.80 21.52
N HIS A 133 -11.97 -3.39 21.68
CA HIS A 133 -11.71 -4.56 22.49
C HIS A 133 -10.99 -4.27 23.82
N SER A 134 -10.83 -3.00 24.19
CA SER A 134 -10.47 -2.66 25.57
C SER A 134 -11.60 -3.08 26.53
N TYR A 135 -11.20 -3.65 27.67
CA TYR A 135 -12.12 -4.16 28.70
C TYR A 135 -13.16 -3.07 29.07
N PRO A 136 -14.47 -3.39 29.21
CA PRO A 136 -15.13 -4.69 29.26
C PRO A 136 -15.97 -5.04 28.00
N HIS A 137 -15.70 -4.43 26.84
CA HIS A 137 -16.59 -4.53 25.67
C HIS A 137 -16.37 -5.74 24.75
N ILE A 138 -15.38 -6.60 25.06
CA ILE A 138 -14.93 -7.69 24.19
C ILE A 138 -16.00 -8.79 23.99
N GLU A 139 -16.70 -9.22 25.05
CA GLU A 139 -17.64 -10.35 24.98
C GLU A 139 -18.91 -9.99 24.20
N SER A 140 -19.41 -8.76 24.34
CA SER A 140 -20.55 -8.23 23.59
C SER A 140 -20.23 -8.12 22.09
N TYR A 141 -19.01 -7.71 21.76
CA TYR A 141 -18.58 -7.52 20.37
C TYR A 141 -18.40 -8.85 19.63
N ILE A 142 -17.81 -9.87 20.26
CA ILE A 142 -17.51 -11.14 19.56
C ILE A 142 -18.78 -11.93 19.21
N ASN A 143 -19.85 -11.79 19.99
CA ASN A 143 -21.09 -12.55 19.76
C ASN A 143 -21.90 -12.07 18.55
N SER A 144 -21.58 -10.94 17.93
CA SER A 144 -22.45 -10.32 16.90
C SER A 144 -21.76 -9.52 15.79
N HIS A 145 -20.43 -9.65 15.60
CA HIS A 145 -19.70 -8.85 14.60
C HIS A 145 -19.08 -9.70 13.49
N ILE A 146 -19.15 -9.19 12.25
CA ILE A 146 -18.53 -9.78 11.05
C ILE A 146 -17.43 -8.82 10.59
N ILE A 147 -16.21 -9.33 10.43
CA ILE A 147 -15.09 -8.58 9.88
C ILE A 147 -14.95 -8.93 8.39
N VAL A 148 -15.22 -7.96 7.53
CA VAL A 148 -15.04 -8.09 6.08
C VAL A 148 -13.83 -7.26 5.65
N ALA A 149 -12.79 -7.93 5.16
CA ALA A 149 -11.60 -7.29 4.63
C ALA A 149 -11.05 -8.06 3.40
N PRO A 150 -10.36 -7.39 2.45
CA PRO A 150 -9.73 -8.06 1.31
C PRO A 150 -8.70 -9.12 1.71
N THR A 151 -8.30 -9.96 0.76
CA THR A 151 -7.19 -10.93 0.96
C THR A 151 -5.91 -10.19 1.39
N SER A 152 -5.11 -10.84 2.24
CA SER A 152 -3.84 -10.30 2.76
C SER A 152 -3.95 -9.12 3.73
N TYR A 153 -5.15 -8.73 4.19
CA TYR A 153 -5.33 -7.74 5.28
C TYR A 153 -5.00 -8.29 6.69
N GLY A 154 -4.43 -9.48 6.80
CA GLY A 154 -4.06 -10.06 8.10
C GLY A 154 -5.25 -10.64 8.88
N LYS A 155 -6.36 -11.01 8.23
CA LYS A 155 -7.55 -11.57 8.89
C LYS A 155 -7.25 -12.77 9.80
N THR A 156 -6.38 -13.68 9.36
CA THR A 156 -5.98 -14.85 10.16
C THR A 156 -5.19 -14.44 11.39
N GLU A 157 -4.24 -13.53 11.24
CA GLU A 157 -3.42 -13.01 12.33
C GLU A 157 -4.27 -12.27 13.38
N LEU A 158 -5.21 -11.47 12.90
CA LEU A 158 -6.20 -10.77 13.71
C LEU A 158 -7.05 -11.75 14.53
N MET A 159 -7.56 -12.82 13.92
CA MET A 159 -8.30 -13.88 14.62
C MET A 159 -7.45 -14.56 15.69
N ILE A 160 -6.19 -14.90 15.39
CA ILE A 160 -5.27 -15.49 16.36
C ILE A 160 -5.05 -14.55 17.55
N LYS A 161 -4.90 -13.25 17.31
CA LYS A 161 -4.73 -12.22 18.36
C LYS A 161 -5.97 -12.11 19.24
N ILE A 162 -7.16 -12.08 18.65
CA ILE A 162 -8.44 -12.08 19.40
C ILE A 162 -8.55 -13.32 20.28
N ILE A 163 -8.37 -14.52 19.72
CA ILE A 163 -8.45 -15.79 20.48
C ILE A 163 -7.42 -15.83 21.62
N SER A 164 -6.20 -15.35 21.37
CA SER A 164 -5.14 -15.32 22.37
C SER A 164 -5.48 -14.38 23.54
N ASN A 165 -6.07 -13.23 23.26
CA ASN A 165 -6.52 -12.29 24.29
C ASN A 165 -7.67 -12.86 25.13
N LEU A 166 -8.63 -13.56 24.51
CA LEU A 166 -9.72 -14.24 25.23
C LEU A 166 -9.21 -15.33 26.18
N LYS A 167 -8.22 -16.12 25.74
CA LYS A 167 -7.59 -17.14 26.59
C LYS A 167 -6.92 -16.53 27.82
N LYS A 168 -6.19 -15.41 27.63
CA LYS A 168 -5.58 -14.67 28.75
C LYS A 168 -6.65 -14.23 29.75
N MET A 169 -7.76 -13.63 29.30
CA MET A 169 -8.85 -13.20 30.18
C MET A 169 -9.43 -14.35 31.02
N ARG A 170 -9.66 -15.52 30.44
CA ARG A 170 -10.18 -16.69 31.16
C ARG A 170 -9.22 -17.27 32.21
N THR A 171 -7.92 -17.00 32.07
CA THR A 171 -6.90 -17.52 33.01
C THR A 171 -6.83 -16.69 34.30
N TYR A 172 -7.32 -15.45 34.29
CA TYR A 172 -7.35 -14.56 35.47
C TYR A 172 -8.65 -14.67 36.30
N VAL A 173 -9.52 -15.65 36.02
CA VAL A 173 -10.82 -15.84 36.70
C VAL A 173 -10.79 -17.05 37.67
N TYR A 174 -9.61 -17.55 38.04
CA TYR A 174 -9.44 -18.59 39.06
C TYR A 174 -8.46 -18.15 40.15
#